data_AF-A0A9W4LW21-F1
#
_entry.id   AF-A0A9W4LW21-F1
#
_cell.length_a   1.000
_cell.length_b   1.000
_cell.length_c   1.000
_cell.angle_alpha   90.00
_cell.angle_beta   90.00
_cell.angle_gamma   90.00
#
_symmetry.space_group_name_H-M   'P 1'
#
loop_
_entity.id
_entity.type
_entity.pdbx_description
1 polymer ?
#
loop_
_entity_poly.entity_id
_entity_poly.type
_entity_poly.pdbx_seq_one_letter_code
_entity_poly.pdbx_strand_id
1 'polypeptide(L)'
;MPDIEADWAETVAIRTLGYIGQDERKIRRFLLATGLRGDTIRNAATSTGFLRGVLSAALEDDMLTEGMFANTGIPRRQVTEAFDVLAKRAQREQDERAADVRLRRRAGMI
;
A
#
# COMPACT_ATOMS: atom_id res chain seq x y z
N MET A 1 -14.38 6.78 -15.57
CA MET A 1 -13.75 7.86 -14.78
C MET A 1 -12.56 7.26 -14.06
N PRO A 2 -11.41 7.96 -13.95
CA PRO A 2 -10.37 7.56 -13.01
C PRO A 2 -10.94 7.48 -11.59
N ASP A 3 -10.46 6.52 -10.80
CA ASP A 3 -10.86 6.33 -9.40
C ASP A 3 -10.12 7.36 -8.55
N ILE A 4 -10.67 8.58 -8.50
CA ILE A 4 -10.06 9.74 -7.82
C ILE A 4 -9.72 9.43 -6.36
N GLU A 5 -10.54 8.63 -5.68
CA GLU A 5 -10.29 8.22 -4.30
C GLU A 5 -9.07 7.29 -4.22
N ALA A 6 -8.95 6.33 -5.14
CA ALA A 6 -7.79 5.45 -5.20
C ALA A 6 -6.49 6.19 -5.56
N ASP A 7 -6.54 7.15 -6.49
CA ASP A 7 -5.38 7.96 -6.87
C ASP A 7 -4.91 8.82 -5.68
N TRP A 8 -5.85 9.37 -4.91
CA TRP A 8 -5.56 10.08 -3.67
C TRP A 8 -4.93 9.15 -2.62
N ALA A 9 -5.49 7.96 -2.41
CA ALA A 9 -4.98 7.00 -1.43
C ALA A 9 -3.57 6.49 -1.80
N GLU A 10 -3.32 6.27 -3.08
CA GLU A 10 -2.00 5.95 -3.63
C GLU A 10 -1.00 7.10 -3.38
N THR A 11 -1.43 8.35 -3.58
CA THR A 11 -0.63 9.54 -3.25
C THR A 11 -0.26 9.57 -1.75
N VAL A 12 -1.22 9.29 -0.86
CA VAL A 12 -0.96 9.21 0.59
C VAL A 12 0.10 8.14 0.88
N ALA A 13 -0.05 6.93 0.33
CA ALA A 13 0.91 5.84 0.52
C ALA A 13 2.31 6.17 -0.01
N ILE A 14 2.42 6.80 -1.18
CA ILE A 14 3.71 7.22 -1.75
C ILE A 14 4.38 8.27 -0.85
N ARG A 15 3.63 9.24 -0.32
CA ARG A 15 4.17 10.26 0.59
C ARG A 15 4.63 9.65 1.92
N THR A 16 3.87 8.69 2.46
CA THR A 16 4.28 7.91 3.64
C THR A 16 5.55 7.11 3.37
N LEU A 17 5.64 6.43 2.23
CA LEU A 17 6.85 5.71 1.82
C LEU A 17 8.05 6.65 1.67
N GLY A 18 7.84 7.83 1.07
CA GLY A 18 8.87 8.86 0.95
C GLY A 18 9.41 9.31 2.31
N TYR A 19 8.54 9.47 3.31
CA TYR A 19 8.93 9.79 4.69
C TYR A 19 9.72 8.66 5.36
N ILE A 20 9.26 7.41 5.21
CA ILE A 20 10.00 6.21 5.68
C ILE A 20 11.38 6.18 5.01
N GLY A 21 11.43 6.49 3.72
CA GLY A 21 12.63 6.50 2.89
C GLY A 21 13.69 7.54 3.28
N GLN A 22 13.34 8.57 4.05
CA GLN A 22 14.30 9.58 4.50
C GLN A 22 15.24 9.09 5.62
N ASP A 23 14.92 7.96 6.26
CA ASP A 23 15.70 7.43 7.38
C ASP A 23 15.91 5.92 7.20
N GLU A 24 17.17 5.53 7.04
CA GLU A 24 17.58 4.14 6.84
C GLU A 24 17.12 3.21 7.99
N ARG A 25 17.01 3.72 9.22
CA ARG A 25 16.46 2.96 10.36
C ARG A 25 14.98 2.67 10.17
N LYS A 26 14.20 3.64 9.67
CA LYS A 26 12.77 3.46 9.37
C LYS A 26 12.57 2.48 8.23
N ILE A 27 13.37 2.57 7.16
CA ILE A 27 13.35 1.60 6.06
C ILE A 27 13.61 0.19 6.58
N ARG A 28 14.68 -0.01 7.36
CA ARG A 28 15.00 -1.34 7.92
C ARG A 28 13.84 -1.91 8.75
N ARG A 29 13.22 -1.08 9.60
CA ARG A 29 12.08 -1.49 10.43
C ARG A 29 10.86 -1.86 9.57
N PHE A 30 10.56 -1.06 8.55
CA PHE A 30 9.48 -1.35 7.59
C PHE A 30 9.68 -2.68 6.86
N LEU A 31 10.90 -2.95 6.37
CA LEU A 31 11.21 -4.20 5.66
C LEU A 31 11.09 -5.41 6.59
N LEU A 32 11.58 -5.31 7.82
CA LEU A 32 11.44 -6.36 8.83
C LEU A 32 9.97 -6.62 9.18
N ALA A 33 9.17 -5.57 9.37
CA ALA A 33 7.75 -5.70 9.71
C ALA A 33 6.92 -6.31 8.57
N THR A 34 7.25 -6.00 7.32
CA THR A 34 6.51 -6.49 6.14
C THR A 34 7.04 -7.80 5.57
N GLY A 35 8.20 -8.28 6.02
CA GLY A 35 8.88 -9.43 5.44
C GLY A 35 9.43 -9.18 4.02
N LEU A 36 9.47 -7.93 3.58
CA LEU A 36 10.02 -7.55 2.28
C LEU A 36 11.56 -7.54 2.32
N ARG A 37 12.17 -7.84 1.18
CA ARG A 37 13.62 -7.82 1.00
C ARG A 37 14.00 -6.74 0.00
N GLY A 38 15.20 -6.18 0.12
CA GLY A 38 15.68 -5.09 -0.74
C GLY A 38 15.54 -5.38 -2.24
N ASP A 39 15.78 -6.63 -2.64
CA ASP A 39 15.66 -7.15 -4.00
C ASP A 39 14.21 -7.32 -4.47
N THR A 40 13.26 -7.52 -3.56
CA THR A 40 11.83 -7.71 -3.89
C THR A 40 11.00 -6.43 -3.82
N ILE A 41 11.49 -5.36 -3.17
CA ILE A 41 10.77 -4.09 -3.02
C ILE A 41 10.32 -3.52 -4.36
N ARG A 42 11.20 -3.47 -5.38
CA ARG A 42 10.85 -2.89 -6.69
C ARG A 42 9.67 -3.60 -7.34
N ASN A 43 9.64 -4.93 -7.24
CA ASN A 43 8.54 -5.74 -7.77
C ASN A 43 7.29 -5.63 -6.90
N ALA A 44 7.44 -5.59 -5.57
CA ALA A 44 6.31 -5.42 -4.66
C ALA A 44 5.62 -4.07 -4.86
N ALA A 45 6.40 -3.01 -5.11
CA ALA A 45 5.92 -1.63 -5.29
C ALA A 45 4.95 -1.44 -6.46
N THR A 46 4.87 -2.37 -7.40
CA THR A 46 3.89 -2.33 -8.50
C THR A 46 2.50 -2.81 -8.06
N SER A 47 2.31 -3.21 -6.81
CA SER A 47 1.06 -3.77 -6.30
C SER A 47 0.34 -2.83 -5.34
N THR A 48 -0.98 -2.74 -5.48
CA THR A 48 -1.86 -2.06 -4.52
C THR A 48 -1.68 -2.63 -3.10
N GLY A 49 -1.39 -3.93 -2.98
CA GLY A 49 -1.09 -4.59 -1.71
C GLY A 49 0.14 -4.03 -1.00
N PHE A 50 1.19 -3.68 -1.74
CA PHE A 50 2.38 -3.05 -1.16
C PHE A 50 2.07 -1.66 -0.60
N LEU A 51 1.36 -0.83 -1.35
CA LEU A 51 0.97 0.52 -0.89
C LEU A 51 0.10 0.43 0.37
N ARG A 52 -0.79 -0.55 0.45
CA ARG A 52 -1.56 -0.83 1.67
C ARG A 52 -0.66 -1.26 2.84
N GLY A 53 0.37 -2.07 2.59
CA GLY A 53 1.37 -2.46 3.59
C GLY A 53 2.17 -1.27 4.15
N VAL A 54 2.49 -0.28 3.31
CA VAL A 54 3.10 0.98 3.74
C VAL A 54 2.21 1.72 4.74
N LEU A 55 0.92 1.84 4.43
CA LEU A 55 -0.03 2.50 5.33
C LEU A 55 -0.25 1.69 6.63
N SER A 56 -0.28 0.35 6.57
CA SER A 56 -0.36 -0.52 7.76
C SER A 56 0.81 -0.25 8.71
N ALA A 57 2.04 -0.21 8.18
CA ALA A 57 3.23 0.03 8.98
C ALA A 57 3.23 1.41 9.67
N ALA A 58 2.62 2.42 9.04
CA ALA A 58 2.40 3.71 9.69
C ALA A 58 1.35 3.61 10.81
N LEU A 59 0.20 2.98 10.54
CA LEU A 59 -0.89 2.85 11.52
C LEU A 59 -0.51 2.03 12.76
N GLU A 60 0.43 1.09 12.63
CA GLU A 60 0.95 0.24 13.71
C GLU A 60 2.01 0.94 14.59
N ASP A 61 2.58 2.06 14.15
CA ASP A 61 3.60 2.81 14.88
C ASP A 61 3.18 4.28 15.06
N ASP A 62 2.71 4.61 16.26
CA ASP A 62 2.29 5.97 16.59
C ASP A 62 3.43 6.99 16.52
N MET A 63 4.67 6.61 16.84
CA MET A 63 5.82 7.52 16.70
C MET A 63 6.10 7.82 15.23
N LEU A 64 5.95 6.81 14.36
CA LEU A 64 6.09 6.99 12.91
C LEU A 64 4.97 7.85 12.35
N THR A 65 3.73 7.64 12.80
CA THR A 65 2.57 8.44 12.38
C THR A 65 2.69 9.90 12.81
N GLU A 66 3.04 10.17 14.06
CA GLU A 66 3.23 11.55 14.55
C GLU A 66 4.39 12.25 13.82
N GLY A 67 5.53 11.56 13.66
CA GLY A 67 6.66 12.10 12.89
C GLY A 67 6.32 12.34 11.41
N MET A 68 5.49 11.49 10.82
CA MET A 68 5.01 11.65 9.46
C MET A 68 4.06 12.86 9.35
N PHE A 69 3.16 13.04 10.30
CA PHE A 69 2.27 14.21 10.33
C PHE A 69 3.09 15.51 10.39
N ALA A 70 4.09 15.58 11.28
CA ALA A 70 4.97 16.74 11.38
C ALA A 70 5.74 17.03 10.07
N ASN A 71 6.10 16.00 9.31
CA ASN A 71 6.88 16.15 8.06
C ASN A 71 6.02 16.37 6.81
N THR A 72 4.80 15.84 6.76
CA THR A 72 3.98 15.78 5.53
C THR A 72 2.64 16.50 5.65
N GLY A 73 2.21 16.84 6.87
CA GLY A 73 0.87 17.35 7.14
C GLY A 73 -0.25 16.34 6.97
N ILE A 74 0.06 15.04 6.76
CA ILE A 74 -0.94 13.97 6.61
C ILE A 74 -1.31 13.45 8.01
N PRO A 75 -2.54 13.70 8.50
CA PRO A 75 -2.96 13.20 9.82
C PRO A 75 -3.29 11.71 9.78
N ARG A 76 -3.23 11.04 10.93
CA ARG A 76 -3.58 9.60 11.09
C ARG A 76 -4.92 9.24 10.42
N ARG A 77 -5.93 10.12 10.53
CA ARG A 77 -7.25 9.91 9.88
C ARG A 77 -7.14 9.71 8.36
N GLN A 78 -6.33 10.51 7.68
CA GLN A 78 -6.15 10.37 6.23
C GLN A 78 -5.39 9.08 5.86
N VAL A 79 -4.47 8.63 6.72
CA VAL A 79 -3.79 7.34 6.56
C VAL A 79 -4.79 6.19 6.67
N THR A 80 -5.70 6.23 7.65
CA THR A 80 -6.77 5.25 7.81
C THR A 80 -7.71 5.22 6.61
N GLU A 81 -8.17 6.40 6.16
CA GLU A 81 -9.04 6.51 4.98
C GLU A 81 -8.38 5.97 3.70
N ALA A 82 -7.12 6.33 3.48
CA ALA A 82 -6.35 5.81 2.35
C ALA A 82 -6.18 4.28 2.44
N PHE A 83 -5.93 3.74 3.63
CA PHE A 83 -5.82 2.29 3.84
C PHE A 83 -7.11 1.56 3.44
N ASP A 84 -8.27 2.07 3.85
CA ASP A 84 -9.57 1.49 3.51
C ASP A 84 -9.87 1.55 2.01
N VAL A 85 -9.53 2.66 1.36
CA VAL A 85 -9.68 2.82 -0.09
C VAL A 85 -8.79 1.82 -0.84
N LEU A 86 -7.52 1.68 -0.47
CA LEU A 86 -6.61 0.70 -1.09
C LEU A 86 -7.04 -0.74 -0.82
N ALA A 87 -7.64 -1.02 0.35
CA ALA A 87 -8.21 -2.34 0.64
C ALA A 87 -9.34 -2.70 -0.34
N LYS A 88 -10.26 -1.74 -0.61
CA LYS A 88 -11.33 -1.93 -1.60
C LYS A 88 -10.77 -2.16 -3.00
N ARG A 89 -9.76 -1.36 -3.41
CA ARG A 89 -9.11 -1.52 -4.73
C ARG A 89 -8.42 -2.88 -4.87
N ALA A 90 -7.67 -3.30 -3.85
CA ALA A 90 -7.02 -4.60 -3.84
C ALA A 90 -8.02 -5.76 -3.94
N GLN A 91 -9.17 -5.66 -3.27
CA GLN A 91 -10.24 -6.66 -3.38
C GLN A 91 -10.79 -6.75 -4.80
N ARG A 92 -11.08 -5.60 -5.45
CA ARG A 92 -11.55 -5.58 -6.84
C ARG A 92 -10.55 -6.23 -7.80
N GLU A 93 -9.26 -5.89 -7.67
CA GLU A 93 -8.19 -6.48 -8.47
C GLU A 93 -8.11 -8.02 -8.29
N GLN A 94 -8.34 -8.52 -7.07
CA GLN A 94 -8.37 -9.95 -6.79
C GLN A 94 -9.61 -10.63 -7.38
N ASP A 95 -10.77 -10.01 -7.25
CA ASP A 95 -12.04 -10.53 -7.77
C ASP A 95 -12.03 -10.62 -9.30
N GLU A 96 -11.46 -9.62 -9.97
CA GLU A 96 -11.24 -9.59 -11.42
C GLU A 96 -10.28 -10.71 -11.86
N ARG A 97 -9.13 -10.86 -11.19
CA ARG A 97 -8.19 -11.96 -11.45
C ARG A 97 -8.86 -13.32 -11.24
N ALA A 98 -9.68 -13.47 -10.21
CA ALA A 98 -10.43 -14.70 -9.95
C ALA A 98 -11.52 -14.96 -11.01
N ALA A 99 -12.16 -13.91 -11.54
CA ALA A 99 -13.11 -14.02 -12.65
C ALA A 99 -12.40 -14.48 -13.94
N ASP A 100 -11.23 -13.92 -14.25
CA ASP A 100 -10.43 -14.31 -15.42
C ASP A 100 -9.99 -15.78 -15.37
N VAL A 101 -9.52 -16.24 -14.20
CA VAL A 101 -9.16 -17.66 -14.01
C VAL A 101 -10.38 -18.57 -14.22
N ARG A 102 -11.55 -18.17 -13.69
CA ARG A 102 -12.81 -18.91 -13.88
C ARG A 102 -13.21 -18.96 -15.36
N LEU A 103 -13.07 -17.85 -16.08
CA LEU A 103 -13.39 -17.77 -17.51
C LEU A 103 -12.46 -18.69 -18.33
N ARG A 104 -11.15 -18.67 -18.06
CA ARG A 104 -10.17 -19.54 -18.74
C ARG A 104 -10.40 -21.02 -18.48
N ARG A 105 -10.77 -21.41 -17.25
CA ARG A 105 -11.19 -22.79 -16.94
C ARG A 105 -12.45 -23.20 -17.71
N ARG A 106 -13.45 -22.31 -17.79
CA ARG A 106 -14.70 -22.59 -18.52
C ARG A 106 -14.50 -22.68 -20.04
N ALA A 107 -13.51 -21.97 -20.58
CA ALA A 107 -13.13 -22.02 -22.00
C ALA A 107 -12.20 -23.22 -22.35
N GLY A 108 -11.85 -24.08 -21.39
CA GLY A 108 -11.02 -25.27 -21.62
C GLY A 108 -9.53 -24.97 -21.87
N MET A 109 -9.01 -23.83 -21.39
CA MET A 109 -7.64 -23.36 -21.68
C MET A 109 -6.64 -23.52 -20.52
N ILE A 110 -6.98 -24.31 -19.48
CA ILE A 110 -6.10 -24.60 -18.34
C ILE A 110 -6.26 -26.06 -17.93
#